data_AF-A0A4S8K094-F1
#
_entry.id   AF-A0A4S8K094-F1
#
_cell.length_a   1.000
_cell.length_b   1.000
_cell.length_c   1.000
_cell.angle_alpha   90.00
_cell.angle_beta   90.00
_cell.angle_gamma   90.00
#
_symmetry.space_group_name_H-M   'P 1'
#
loop_
_entity.id
_entity.type
_entity.pdbx_description
1 polymer ?
#
loop_
_entity_poly.entity_id
_entity_poly.type
_entity_poly.pdbx_seq_one_letter_code
_entity_poly.pdbx_strand_id
1 'polypeptide(L)'
;MFAAKDEIYCLFEGVLTNLGSLRQQYGLSKSANEVVLVMEAYKALRDRAPYPPSFMLAHLSGNFAFVLFDKSTSSILVASVRHPPSLPPASMSIPCFLHLLYVAIAIYS
;
A
#
# COMPACT_ATOMS: atom_id res chain seq x y z
N MET A 1 10.25 0.65 2.06
CA MET A 1 10.46 -0.34 0.98
C MET A 1 9.85 0.20 -0.30
N PHE A 2 10.46 -0.05 -1.46
CA PHE A 2 9.95 0.35 -2.76
C PHE A 2 9.88 -0.87 -3.69
N ALA A 3 8.86 -0.96 -4.51
CA ALA A 3 8.79 -1.94 -5.58
C ALA A 3 8.00 -1.39 -6.77
N ALA A 4 8.33 -1.88 -7.97
CA ALA A 4 7.64 -1.55 -9.20
C ALA A 4 7.42 -2.83 -10.01
N LYS A 5 6.20 -3.01 -10.53
CA LYS A 5 5.82 -4.17 -11.35
C LYS A 5 4.62 -3.82 -12.22
N ASP A 6 4.62 -4.25 -13.48
CA ASP A 6 3.48 -4.08 -14.41
C ASP A 6 2.97 -2.62 -14.50
N GLU A 7 3.89 -1.66 -14.56
CA GLU A 7 3.63 -0.21 -14.53
C GLU A 7 2.92 0.32 -13.26
N ILE A 8 2.85 -0.50 -12.21
CA ILE A 8 2.44 -0.13 -10.87
C ILE A 8 3.69 0.13 -10.03
N TYR A 9 3.71 1.25 -9.32
CA TYR A 9 4.80 1.67 -8.44
C TYR A 9 4.26 1.79 -7.02
N CYS A 10 4.95 1.21 -6.04
CA CYS A 10 4.52 1.26 -4.66
C CYS A 10 5.67 1.58 -3.73
N LEU A 11 5.48 2.62 -2.90
CA LEU A 11 6.29 2.89 -1.74
C LEU A 11 5.52 2.47 -0.49
N PHE A 12 6.13 1.64 0.33
CA PHE A 12 5.53 1.10 1.54
C PHE A 12 6.44 1.35 2.76
N GLU A 13 5.85 1.77 3.86
CA GLU A 13 6.50 2.00 5.14
C GLU A 13 5.69 1.34 6.27
N GLY A 14 6.37 0.76 7.25
CA GLY A 14 5.74 0.06 8.38
C GLY A 14 5.68 -1.46 8.21
N VAL A 15 4.72 -2.10 8.88
CA VAL A 15 4.63 -3.57 8.99
C VAL A 15 3.16 -4.02 8.94
N LEU A 16 2.91 -5.06 8.13
CA LEU A 16 1.64 -5.78 8.13
C LEU A 16 1.70 -6.95 9.11
N THR A 17 0.81 -6.95 10.11
CA THR A 17 0.74 -8.03 11.11
C THR A 17 0.10 -9.29 10.54
N ASN A 18 -0.72 -9.17 9.49
CA ASN A 18 -1.40 -10.28 8.84
C ASN A 18 -0.78 -10.70 7.49
N LEU A 19 0.48 -10.32 7.24
CA LEU A 19 1.21 -10.62 6.00
C LEU A 19 1.19 -12.12 5.63
N GLY A 20 1.36 -13.01 6.61
CA GLY A 20 1.36 -14.47 6.39
C GLY A 20 0.04 -14.97 5.80
N SER A 21 -1.09 -14.57 6.40
CA SER A 21 -2.43 -14.95 5.93
C SER A 21 -2.73 -14.37 4.54
N LEU A 22 -2.36 -13.10 4.32
CA LEU A 22 -2.59 -12.44 3.04
C LEU A 22 -1.79 -13.08 1.90
N ARG A 23 -0.56 -13.54 2.16
CA ARG A 23 0.23 -14.26 1.14
C ARG A 23 -0.46 -15.53 0.69
N GLN A 24 -1.10 -16.26 1.60
CA GLN A 24 -1.88 -17.44 1.24
C GLN A 24 -3.15 -17.06 0.46
N GLN A 25 -3.86 -16.01 0.87
CA GLN A 25 -5.09 -15.54 0.23
C GLN A 25 -4.85 -15.03 -1.22
N TYR A 26 -3.74 -14.32 -1.44
CA TYR A 26 -3.36 -13.80 -2.75
C TYR A 26 -2.45 -14.75 -3.56
N GLY A 27 -2.12 -15.94 -3.02
CA GLY A 27 -1.29 -16.93 -3.72
C GLY A 27 0.16 -16.49 -3.94
N LEU A 28 0.72 -15.67 -3.03
CA LEU A 28 2.07 -15.11 -3.13
C LEU A 28 3.13 -16.09 -2.62
N SER A 29 4.37 -15.90 -3.10
CA SER A 29 5.50 -16.71 -2.65
C SER A 29 5.81 -16.50 -1.16
N LYS A 30 6.46 -17.51 -0.56
CA LYS A 30 7.01 -17.44 0.80
C LYS A 30 8.13 -16.40 0.98
N SER A 31 8.54 -15.70 -0.08
CA SER A 31 9.50 -14.56 -0.04
C SER A 31 8.90 -13.19 -0.43
N ALA A 32 7.62 -13.11 -0.83
CA ALA A 32 6.90 -11.84 -1.03
C ALA A 32 6.86 -10.89 0.21
N ASN A 33 7.35 -9.67 0.03
CA ASN A 33 7.31 -8.61 1.05
C ASN A 33 5.97 -7.84 1.04
N GLU A 34 5.75 -6.97 2.03
CA GLU A 34 4.54 -6.15 2.18
C GLU A 34 4.24 -5.30 0.94
N VAL A 35 5.27 -4.66 0.38
CA VAL A 35 5.14 -3.84 -0.82
C VAL A 35 4.66 -4.65 -2.04
N VAL A 36 5.13 -5.89 -2.18
CA VAL A 36 4.72 -6.80 -3.27
C VAL A 36 3.27 -7.22 -3.06
N LEU A 37 2.89 -7.53 -1.82
CA LEU A 37 1.51 -7.85 -1.49
C LEU A 37 0.56 -6.71 -1.84
N VAL A 38 0.87 -5.46 -1.46
CA VAL A 38 0.01 -4.32 -1.76
C VAL A 38 -0.19 -4.14 -3.27
N MET A 39 0.86 -4.28 -4.07
CA MET A 39 0.76 -4.23 -5.54
C MET A 39 -0.10 -5.37 -6.11
N GLU A 40 0.11 -6.60 -5.63
CA GLU A 40 -0.64 -7.78 -6.10
C GLU A 40 -2.10 -7.75 -5.67
N ALA A 41 -2.38 -7.27 -4.44
CA ALA A 41 -3.74 -7.09 -3.95
C ALA A 41 -4.49 -6.03 -4.75
N TYR A 42 -3.84 -4.91 -5.07
CA TYR A 42 -4.39 -3.88 -5.96
C TYR A 42 -4.68 -4.45 -7.35
N LYS A 43 -3.71 -5.14 -7.96
CA LYS A 43 -3.84 -5.75 -9.28
C LYS A 43 -4.97 -6.78 -9.32
N ALA A 44 -5.03 -7.68 -8.33
CA ALA A 44 -6.06 -8.71 -8.24
C ALA A 44 -7.47 -8.12 -8.11
N LEU A 45 -7.62 -6.98 -7.41
CA LEU A 45 -8.90 -6.29 -7.34
C LEU A 45 -9.25 -5.66 -8.68
N ARG A 46 -8.33 -4.88 -9.28
CA ARG A 46 -8.51 -4.25 -10.60
C ARG A 46 -8.91 -5.25 -11.68
N ASP A 47 -8.22 -6.40 -11.71
CA ASP A 47 -8.41 -7.41 -12.75
C ASP A 47 -9.69 -8.24 -12.54
N ARG A 48 -10.21 -8.35 -11.30
CA ARG A 48 -11.43 -9.14 -11.00
C ARG A 48 -12.74 -8.36 -11.15
N ALA A 49 -12.75 -7.05 -10.90
CA ALA A 49 -13.84 -6.11 -11.21
C ALA A 49 -13.36 -4.68 -10.88
N PRO A 50 -14.06 -3.60 -11.29
CA PRO A 50 -13.76 -2.25 -10.79
C PRO A 50 -14.20 -2.11 -9.31
N TYR A 51 -13.55 -2.84 -8.40
CA TYR A 51 -13.76 -2.70 -6.97
C TYR A 51 -13.11 -1.41 -6.47
N PRO A 52 -13.75 -0.69 -5.54
CA PRO A 52 -13.14 0.47 -4.93
C PRO A 52 -11.87 0.04 -4.17
N PRO A 53 -10.79 0.83 -4.23
CA PRO A 53 -9.53 0.48 -3.57
C PRO A 53 -9.64 0.32 -2.05
N SER A 54 -10.69 0.86 -1.43
CA SER A 54 -11.03 0.67 -0.02
C SER A 54 -11.21 -0.81 0.35
N PHE A 55 -11.59 -1.67 -0.60
CA PHE A 55 -11.75 -3.10 -0.36
C PHE A 55 -10.40 -3.76 -0.07
N MET A 56 -9.33 -3.34 -0.74
CA MET A 56 -7.97 -3.81 -0.48
C MET A 56 -7.54 -3.47 0.95
N LEU A 57 -7.79 -2.22 1.36
CA LEU A 57 -7.37 -1.69 2.66
C LEU A 57 -8.04 -2.45 3.81
N ALA A 58 -9.28 -2.91 3.63
CA ALA A 58 -10.00 -3.70 4.63
C ALA A 58 -9.32 -5.05 4.94
N HIS A 59 -8.54 -5.59 4.01
CA HIS A 59 -7.77 -6.81 4.23
C HIS A 59 -6.42 -6.56 4.91
N LEU A 60 -5.93 -5.32 4.97
CA LEU A 60 -4.62 -5.01 5.55
C LEU A 60 -4.76 -4.74 7.05
N SER A 61 -3.90 -5.37 7.85
CA SER A 61 -3.83 -5.13 9.29
C SER A 61 -2.40 -4.88 9.71
N GLY A 62 -2.19 -3.89 10.58
CA GLY A 62 -0.87 -3.53 11.09
C GLY A 62 -0.71 -2.03 11.27
N ASN A 63 0.55 -1.60 11.34
CA ASN A 63 0.92 -0.19 11.41
C ASN A 63 1.73 0.11 10.14
N PHE A 64 1.08 0.73 9.17
CA PHE A 64 1.64 0.90 7.84
C PHE A 64 1.21 2.21 7.18
N ALA A 65 2.00 2.67 6.23
CA ALA A 65 1.66 3.72 5.29
C ALA A 65 2.19 3.35 3.90
N PHE A 66 1.44 3.66 2.84
CA PHE A 66 1.91 3.42 1.49
C PHE A 66 1.34 4.42 0.49
N VAL A 67 2.07 4.57 -0.62
CA VAL A 67 1.64 5.24 -1.84
C VAL A 67 1.78 4.25 -2.97
N LEU A 68 0.69 3.99 -3.68
CA LEU A 68 0.65 3.16 -4.87
C LEU A 68 0.22 4.03 -6.06
N PHE A 69 0.97 3.96 -7.14
CA PHE A 69 0.63 4.55 -8.42
C PHE A 69 0.38 3.46 -9.44
N ASP A 70 -0.74 3.53 -10.13
CA ASP A 70 -0.98 2.76 -11.36
C ASP A 70 -0.91 3.69 -12.57
N LYS A 71 0.13 3.53 -13.39
CA LYS A 71 0.31 4.32 -14.62
C LYS A 71 -0.71 3.98 -15.69
N SER A 72 -1.19 2.74 -15.74
CA SER A 72 -2.18 2.30 -16.72
C SER A 72 -3.51 3.06 -16.56
N THR A 73 -3.92 3.29 -15.32
CA THR A 73 -5.16 4.01 -14.98
C THR A 73 -4.92 5.43 -14.51
N SER A 74 -3.66 5.88 -14.48
CA SER A 74 -3.22 7.18 -13.94
C SER A 74 -3.79 7.46 -12.53
N SER A 75 -3.90 6.42 -11.70
CA SER A 75 -4.57 6.47 -10.40
C SER A 75 -3.55 6.39 -9.26
N ILE A 76 -3.71 7.25 -8.25
CA ILE A 76 -2.87 7.27 -7.06
C ILE A 76 -3.70 6.81 -5.86
N LEU A 77 -3.14 5.85 -5.12
CA LEU A 77 -3.69 5.39 -3.86
C LEU A 77 -2.74 5.71 -2.73
N VAL A 78 -3.25 6.41 -1.71
CA VAL A 78 -2.49 6.72 -0.49
C VAL A 78 -3.28 6.22 0.70
N ALA A 79 -2.62 5.45 1.56
CA ALA A 79 -3.22 4.96 2.79
C ALA A 79 -2.20 4.98 3.94
N SER A 80 -2.69 5.25 5.14
CA SER A 80 -1.91 5.18 6.38
C SER A 80 -2.81 4.69 7.50
N VAL A 81 -2.44 3.58 8.13
CA VAL A 81 -3.12 3.01 9.29
C VAL A 81 -2.10 2.90 10.41
N ARG A 82 -2.35 3.58 11.52
CA ARG A 82 -1.61 3.36 12.77
C ARG A 82 -2.61 2.97 13.84
N HIS A 83 -2.42 1.81 14.46
CA HIS A 83 -3.09 1.49 15.71
C HIS A 83 -2.26 2.09 16.85
N PRO A 84 -2.74 3.11 17.59
CA PRO A 84 -2.04 3.58 18.76
C PRO A 84 -2.38 2.68 19.97
N PRO A 85 -1.41 2.33 20.84
CA PRO A 85 -1.74 2.24 22.25
C PRO A 85 -2.01 3.68 22.72
N SER A 86 -3.30 4.03 22.86
CA SER A 86 -3.82 5.21 23.58
C SER A 86 -3.33 6.62 23.19
N LEU A 87 -3.34 7.01 21.90
CA LEU A 87 -3.14 8.41 21.48
C LEU A 87 -4.23 8.85 20.49
N PRO A 88 -4.68 10.13 20.53
CA PRO A 88 -5.80 10.61 19.73
C PRO A 88 -5.50 10.54 18.23
N PRO A 89 -6.55 10.38 17.38
CA PRO A 89 -6.43 10.24 15.94
C PRO A 89 -6.08 11.58 15.30
N ALA A 90 -4.82 11.97 15.41
CA ALA A 90 -4.27 13.09 14.66
C ALA A 90 -2.77 12.86 14.41
N SER A 91 -2.32 13.32 13.25
CA SER A 91 -0.95 13.33 12.75
C SER A 91 -0.43 12.04 12.12
N MET A 92 -0.75 11.85 10.84
CA MET A 92 0.39 11.76 9.90
C MET A 92 1.28 12.95 10.24
N SER A 93 2.46 12.69 10.81
CA SER A 93 3.43 13.74 11.04
C SER A 93 3.64 14.40 9.68
N ILE A 94 3.42 15.71 9.60
CA ILE A 94 3.61 16.53 8.39
C ILE A 94 4.84 16.11 7.55
N PRO A 95 5.99 15.74 8.15
CA PRO A 95 7.11 15.19 7.38
C PRO A 95 6.82 13.87 6.65
N CYS A 96 6.07 12.92 7.18
CA CYS A 96 5.71 11.69 6.46
C CYS A 96 4.81 11.98 5.26
N PHE A 97 3.88 12.93 5.38
CA PHE A 97 3.02 13.34 4.26
C PHE A 97 3.84 14.06 3.17
N LEU A 98 4.73 14.99 3.55
CA LEU A 98 5.64 15.64 2.59
C LEU A 98 6.64 14.66 1.98
N HIS A 99 7.14 13.69 2.74
CA HIS A 99 8.09 12.69 2.22
C HIS A 99 7.41 11.77 1.22
N LEU A 100 6.19 11.31 1.52
CA LEU A 100 5.39 10.51 0.58
C LEU A 100 4.96 11.31 -0.65
N LEU A 101 4.61 12.59 -0.50
CA LEU A 101 4.29 13.48 -1.62
C LEU A 101 5.52 13.80 -2.47
N TYR A 102 6.68 14.05 -1.86
CA TYR A 102 7.95 14.27 -2.56
C TYR A 102 8.40 13.01 -3.29
N VAL A 103 8.31 11.83 -2.66
CA VAL A 103 8.63 10.56 -3.31
C VAL A 103 7.65 10.25 -4.43
N ALA A 104 6.36 10.57 -4.26
CA ALA A 104 5.41 10.52 -5.35
C ALA A 104 5.91 11.42 -6.49
N ILE A 105 6.06 12.73 -6.28
CA ILE A 105 6.56 13.69 -7.28
C ILE A 105 7.85 13.20 -7.97
N ALA A 106 8.80 12.65 -7.23
CA ALA A 106 10.05 12.10 -7.75
C ALA A 106 9.90 10.81 -8.59
N ILE A 107 8.86 10.00 -8.36
CA ILE A 107 8.53 8.85 -9.22
C ILE A 107 7.90 9.32 -10.55
N TYR A 108 7.29 10.52 -10.59
CA TYR A 108 6.60 11.07 -11.78
C TYR A 108 7.39 12.11 -12.60
N SER A 109 8.54 12.58 -12.11
CA SER A 109 9.39 13.57 -12.79
C SER A 109 10.48 12.89 -13.59
#